data_AF-A0A9N9U613-F1
#
_entry.id   AF-A0A9N9U613-F1
#
_cell.length_a   1.000
_cell.length_b   1.000
_cell.length_c   1.000
_cell.angle_alpha   90.00
_cell.angle_beta   90.00
_cell.angle_gamma   90.00
#
_symmetry.space_group_name_H-M   'P 1'
#
loop_
_entity.id
_entity.type
_entity.pdbx_description
1 polymer ?
#
loop_
_entity_poly.entity_id
_entity_poly.type
_entity_poly.pdbx_seq_one_letter_code
_entity_poly.pdbx_strand_id
1 'polypeptide(L)'
;MASNPKIIVRQATILVDGKSSKETHSRRIAAKHHHNGNGPSLNQLPEAWDTFIADMTGMHSVASLRSSLLAHGRGHGAVCLAVAITLNHMRRLLLPSATQFFWPHALADMKLARSSPHGLLEQSVASFDWLPLAAWAVTAYLLAMLPSLLGQLVTAHCGRGSSRGTAAACIVAYVAASLAWAEHAYVQSCWTLAQVYACWRLVSRGGDAERAFLQRLLEEQSARATAVLGLVALGLHFRVLPVAQQAVRGHWPGVLVYLGMGAGTAYMVRYSNKFFILLELADMWITLAWFGGAFVLHGMEVLRRRVEDEDKAGAEVKKRPSHVSKIR
;
A
#
# COMPACT_ATOMS: atom_id res chain seq x y z
N MET A 1 -9.87 29.08 -28.58
CA MET A 1 -10.89 28.92 -27.52
C MET A 1 -11.12 27.43 -27.32
N ALA A 2 -10.41 26.81 -26.36
CA ALA A 2 -10.50 25.38 -26.09
C ALA A 2 -11.06 25.19 -24.67
N SER A 3 -12.21 24.54 -24.59
CA SER A 3 -12.94 24.26 -23.35
C SER A 3 -12.20 23.18 -22.53
N ASN A 4 -12.12 23.43 -21.22
CA ASN A 4 -11.31 22.68 -20.27
C ASN A 4 -12.08 21.42 -19.80
N PRO A 5 -11.58 20.18 -20.03
CA PRO A 5 -12.30 18.93 -19.75
C PRO A 5 -12.52 18.64 -18.25
N LYS A 6 -11.98 19.46 -17.34
CA LYS A 6 -12.15 19.32 -15.89
C LYS A 6 -13.53 19.80 -15.36
N ILE A 7 -14.30 20.54 -16.16
CA ILE A 7 -15.58 21.12 -15.70
C ILE A 7 -16.75 20.13 -15.85
N ILE A 8 -16.69 19.23 -16.85
CA ILE A 8 -17.81 18.33 -17.17
C ILE A 8 -17.94 17.18 -16.15
N VAL A 9 -16.83 16.70 -15.57
CA VAL A 9 -16.87 15.62 -14.56
C VAL A 9 -17.39 16.11 -13.20
N ARG A 10 -17.20 17.40 -12.87
CA ARG A 10 -17.71 17.98 -11.61
C ARG A 10 -19.22 18.23 -11.61
N GLN A 11 -19.83 18.56 -12.75
CA GLN A 11 -21.27 18.82 -12.81
C GLN A 11 -22.13 17.54 -12.78
N ALA A 12 -21.60 16.40 -13.27
CA ALA A 12 -22.32 15.12 -13.20
C ALA A 12 -22.43 14.53 -11.78
N THR A 13 -21.52 14.91 -10.86
CA THR A 13 -21.52 14.39 -9.48
C THR A 13 -22.42 15.20 -8.55
N ILE A 14 -22.67 16.48 -8.86
CA ILE A 14 -23.43 17.40 -7.99
C ILE A 14 -24.96 17.22 -8.13
N LEU A 15 -25.43 16.64 -9.24
CA LEU A 15 -26.87 16.46 -9.50
C LEU A 15 -27.51 15.24 -8.83
N VAL A 16 -26.72 14.35 -8.21
CA VAL A 16 -27.23 13.13 -7.54
C VAL A 16 -27.34 13.28 -6.02
N ASP A 17 -26.68 14.27 -5.39
CA ASP A 17 -26.50 14.30 -3.93
C ASP A 17 -27.18 15.50 -3.21
N GLY A 18 -28.22 16.07 -3.82
CA GLY A 18 -28.91 17.27 -3.32
C GLY A 18 -29.76 17.10 -2.05
N LYS A 19 -29.93 15.88 -1.51
CA LYS A 19 -30.78 15.62 -0.33
C LYS A 19 -30.06 15.08 0.91
N SER A 20 -28.79 14.69 0.82
CA SER A 20 -28.05 14.05 1.93
C SER A 20 -27.26 15.02 2.83
N SER A 21 -27.07 16.26 2.40
CA SER A 21 -26.08 17.20 2.98
C SER A 21 -26.45 17.78 4.37
N LYS A 22 -27.74 17.86 4.72
CA LYS A 22 -28.17 18.42 6.03
C LYS A 22 -28.04 17.44 7.21
N GLU A 23 -28.18 16.13 6.98
CA GLU A 23 -28.02 15.12 8.03
C GLU A 23 -26.55 14.80 8.33
N THR A 24 -25.68 14.85 7.32
CA THR A 24 -24.24 14.62 7.48
C THR A 24 -23.57 15.75 8.26
N HIS A 25 -24.06 16.99 8.13
CA HIS A 25 -23.50 18.12 8.88
C HIS A 25 -23.85 18.06 10.38
N SER A 26 -25.09 17.68 10.73
CA SER A 26 -25.50 17.53 12.14
C SER A 26 -24.80 16.35 12.83
N ARG A 27 -24.55 15.23 12.12
CA ARG A 27 -23.76 14.10 12.67
C ARG A 27 -22.28 14.45 12.85
N ARG A 28 -21.69 15.30 12.00
CA ARG A 28 -20.29 15.75 12.15
C ARG A 28 -20.08 16.68 13.34
N ILE A 29 -21.07 17.50 13.70
CA ILE A 29 -20.96 18.40 14.85
C ILE A 29 -21.12 17.62 16.17
N ALA A 30 -22.01 16.62 16.23
CA ALA A 30 -22.17 15.76 17.40
C ALA A 30 -20.93 14.87 17.68
N ALA A 31 -20.25 14.39 16.62
CA ALA A 31 -19.04 13.58 16.78
C ALA A 31 -17.81 14.36 17.26
N LYS A 32 -17.81 15.70 17.14
CA LYS A 32 -16.64 16.54 17.46
C LYS A 32 -16.47 16.85 18.95
N HIS A 33 -17.46 16.55 19.79
CA HIS A 33 -17.44 16.87 21.23
C HIS A 33 -17.06 15.72 22.17
N HIS A 34 -16.72 14.53 21.66
CA HIS A 34 -16.37 13.35 22.48
C HIS A 34 -14.94 12.83 22.29
N HIS A 35 -13.99 13.65 21.80
CA HIS A 35 -12.56 13.30 21.86
C HIS A 35 -12.00 13.51 23.28
N ASN A 36 -12.51 12.72 24.23
CA ASN A 36 -11.76 12.40 25.45
C ASN A 36 -10.66 11.41 25.06
N GLY A 37 -9.48 11.56 25.68
CA GLY A 37 -8.22 10.89 25.36
C GLY A 37 -8.18 9.37 25.60
N ASN A 38 -9.17 8.64 25.10
CA ASN A 38 -9.08 7.19 24.95
C ASN A 38 -8.26 6.91 23.70
N GLY A 39 -7.17 6.16 23.87
CA GLY A 39 -6.40 5.62 22.76
C GLY A 39 -7.32 4.92 21.74
N PRO A 40 -6.83 4.71 20.51
CA PRO A 40 -7.61 4.12 19.41
C PRO A 40 -8.30 2.85 19.91
N SER A 41 -9.63 2.89 19.99
CA SER A 41 -10.38 1.72 20.43
C SER A 41 -10.09 0.60 19.43
N LEU A 42 -9.90 -0.63 19.92
CA LEU A 42 -9.65 -1.81 19.07
C LEU A 42 -10.66 -1.91 17.91
N ASN A 43 -11.86 -1.34 18.05
CA ASN A 43 -12.92 -1.32 17.04
C ASN A 43 -12.59 -0.50 15.76
N GLN A 44 -11.57 0.38 15.80
CA GLN A 44 -11.15 1.20 14.65
C GLN A 44 -10.05 0.54 13.80
N LEU A 45 -9.49 -0.60 14.23
CA LEU A 45 -8.45 -1.31 13.49
C LEU A 45 -8.85 -1.72 12.06
N PRO A 46 -10.05 -2.26 11.80
CA PRO A 46 -10.41 -2.73 10.47
C PRO A 46 -10.50 -1.60 9.44
N GLU A 47 -11.10 -0.47 9.80
CA GLU A 47 -11.21 0.70 8.91
C GLU A 47 -9.85 1.33 8.63
N ALA A 48 -9.00 1.44 9.65
CA ALA A 48 -7.63 1.94 9.51
C ALA A 48 -6.78 1.04 8.60
N TRP A 49 -6.98 -0.27 8.71
CA TRP A 49 -6.32 -1.26 7.87
C TRP A 49 -6.80 -1.22 6.43
N ASP A 50 -8.11 -1.16 6.20
CA ASP A 50 -8.67 -1.05 4.85
C ASP A 50 -8.21 0.25 4.17
N THR A 51 -8.10 1.36 4.93
CA THR A 51 -7.54 2.63 4.43
C THR A 51 -6.05 2.49 4.11
N PHE A 52 -5.27 1.85 4.98
CA PHE A 52 -3.84 1.62 4.73
C PHE A 52 -3.59 0.72 3.52
N ILE A 53 -4.34 -0.38 3.39
CA ILE A 53 -4.25 -1.26 2.23
C ILE A 53 -4.72 -0.52 0.99
N ALA A 54 -5.83 0.23 1.04
CA ALA A 54 -6.27 1.05 -0.09
C ALA A 54 -5.19 2.05 -0.55
N ASP A 55 -4.51 2.72 0.39
CA ASP A 55 -3.43 3.66 0.09
C ASP A 55 -2.17 2.96 -0.46
N MET A 56 -1.82 1.78 0.07
CA MET A 56 -0.61 1.05 -0.31
C MET A 56 -0.76 0.21 -1.59
N THR A 57 -1.93 -0.41 -1.79
CA THR A 57 -2.18 -1.36 -2.88
C THR A 57 -3.16 -0.82 -3.93
N GLY A 58 -3.72 0.38 -3.74
CA GLY A 58 -4.76 0.93 -4.61
C GLY A 58 -6.10 0.20 -4.47
N MET A 59 -6.24 -0.69 -3.48
CA MET A 59 -7.42 -1.51 -3.30
C MET A 59 -8.52 -0.74 -2.58
N HIS A 60 -9.33 0.02 -3.33
CA HIS A 60 -10.46 0.78 -2.76
C HIS A 60 -11.57 -0.07 -2.11
N SER A 61 -11.52 -1.40 -2.20
CA SER A 61 -12.50 -2.28 -1.53
C SER A 61 -11.94 -3.67 -1.22
N VAL A 62 -11.06 -3.74 -0.22
CA VAL A 62 -10.57 -5.02 0.36
C VAL A 62 -11.74 -5.89 0.81
N ALA A 63 -12.79 -5.28 1.37
CA ALA A 63 -14.02 -5.95 1.76
C ALA A 63 -14.78 -6.59 0.57
N SER A 64 -14.87 -5.90 -0.57
CA SER A 64 -15.51 -6.48 -1.77
C SER A 64 -14.66 -7.57 -2.40
N LEU A 65 -13.33 -7.44 -2.41
CA LEU A 65 -12.46 -8.53 -2.88
C LEU A 65 -12.65 -9.76 -2.00
N ARG A 66 -12.70 -9.56 -0.68
CA ARG A 66 -12.93 -10.63 0.30
C ARG A 66 -14.24 -11.36 0.02
N SER A 67 -15.35 -10.63 -0.12
CA SER A 67 -16.63 -11.27 -0.40
C SER A 67 -16.59 -12.05 -1.72
N SER A 68 -15.94 -11.51 -2.75
CA SER A 68 -15.81 -12.17 -4.05
C SER A 68 -14.92 -13.42 -4.02
N LEU A 69 -13.78 -13.37 -3.31
CA LEU A 69 -12.88 -14.52 -3.14
C LEU A 69 -13.52 -15.64 -2.34
N LEU A 70 -14.32 -15.31 -1.32
CA LEU A 70 -14.96 -16.28 -0.43
C LEU A 70 -16.31 -16.78 -0.95
N ALA A 71 -16.98 -16.04 -1.85
CA ALA A 71 -18.28 -16.42 -2.41
C ALA A 71 -18.29 -17.80 -3.07
N HIS A 72 -17.15 -18.23 -3.61
CA HIS A 72 -17.00 -19.52 -4.31
C HIS A 72 -16.27 -20.58 -3.48
N GLY A 73 -16.06 -20.32 -2.18
CA GLY A 73 -15.34 -21.20 -1.26
C GLY A 73 -13.84 -20.91 -1.17
N ARG A 74 -13.25 -21.28 -0.03
CA ARG A 74 -11.85 -20.98 0.32
C ARG A 74 -10.84 -21.54 -0.67
N GLY A 75 -11.09 -22.75 -1.20
CA GLY A 75 -10.21 -23.39 -2.18
C GLY A 75 -10.13 -22.61 -3.50
N HIS A 76 -11.26 -22.10 -3.99
CA HIS A 76 -11.28 -21.29 -5.21
C HIS A 76 -10.51 -19.98 -5.04
N GLY A 77 -10.73 -19.28 -3.93
CA GLY A 77 -9.97 -18.07 -3.61
C GLY A 77 -8.46 -18.33 -3.51
N ALA A 78 -8.05 -19.45 -2.90
CA ALA A 78 -6.64 -19.85 -2.82
C ALA A 78 -6.02 -20.11 -4.21
N VAL A 79 -6.76 -20.77 -5.11
CA VAL A 79 -6.31 -20.99 -6.50
C VAL A 79 -6.18 -19.67 -7.23
N CYS A 80 -7.17 -18.77 -7.16
CA CYS A 80 -7.08 -17.45 -7.80
C CYS A 80 -5.87 -16.67 -7.29
N LEU A 81 -5.62 -16.73 -5.99
CA LEU A 81 -4.47 -16.08 -5.37
C LEU A 81 -3.14 -16.67 -5.89
N ALA A 82 -3.02 -18.00 -5.91
CA ALA A 82 -1.83 -18.67 -6.42
C ALA A 82 -1.56 -18.29 -7.89
N VAL A 83 -2.61 -18.29 -8.73
CA VAL A 83 -2.49 -17.86 -10.13
C VAL A 83 -2.05 -16.40 -10.23
N ALA A 84 -2.63 -15.48 -9.44
CA ALA A 84 -2.25 -14.07 -9.45
C ALA A 84 -0.78 -13.85 -9.04
N ILE A 85 -0.30 -14.60 -8.04
CA ILE A 85 1.11 -14.58 -7.61
C ILE A 85 2.01 -15.08 -8.75
N THR A 86 1.66 -16.20 -9.38
CA THR A 86 2.41 -16.75 -10.52
C THR A 86 2.43 -15.78 -11.68
N LEU A 87 1.31 -15.13 -12.02
CA LEU A 87 1.26 -14.12 -13.07
C LEU A 87 2.13 -12.90 -12.74
N ASN A 88 2.11 -12.42 -11.49
CA ASN A 88 2.99 -11.33 -11.07
C ASN A 88 4.47 -11.76 -11.15
N HIS A 89 4.78 -13.02 -10.85
CA HIS A 89 6.13 -13.56 -11.01
C HIS A 89 6.56 -13.65 -12.48
N MET A 90 5.71 -14.22 -13.35
CA MET A 90 5.97 -14.27 -14.80
C MET A 90 6.16 -12.87 -15.38
N ARG A 91 5.35 -11.89 -14.94
CA ARG A 91 5.50 -10.48 -15.31
C ARG A 91 6.89 -9.94 -14.99
N ARG A 92 7.49 -10.28 -13.84
CA ARG A 92 8.86 -9.86 -13.50
C ARG A 92 9.91 -10.47 -14.43
N LEU A 93 9.73 -11.74 -14.80
CA LEU A 93 10.66 -12.44 -15.70
C LEU A 93 10.59 -11.91 -17.13
N LEU A 94 9.37 -11.65 -17.61
CA LEU A 94 9.13 -11.28 -19.01
C LEU A 94 9.21 -9.77 -19.26
N LEU A 95 8.76 -8.96 -18.31
CA LEU A 95 8.56 -7.52 -18.43
C LEU A 95 9.04 -6.79 -17.16
N PRO A 96 10.32 -6.89 -16.79
CA PRO A 96 10.86 -6.24 -15.59
C PRO A 96 10.62 -4.72 -15.62
N SER A 97 10.79 -4.09 -16.79
CA SER A 97 10.59 -2.67 -17.00
C SER A 97 9.13 -2.19 -16.88
N ALA A 98 8.15 -3.08 -17.01
CA ALA A 98 6.74 -2.69 -17.06
C ALA A 98 6.16 -2.27 -15.70
N THR A 99 6.86 -2.52 -14.59
CA THR A 99 6.39 -2.08 -13.26
C THR A 99 7.51 -1.65 -12.32
N GLN A 100 8.77 -1.94 -12.65
CA GLN A 100 9.87 -1.54 -11.80
C GLN A 100 9.98 -0.02 -11.78
N PHE A 101 10.29 0.51 -10.60
CA PHE A 101 10.68 1.90 -10.45
C PHE A 101 11.92 2.17 -11.32
N PHE A 102 12.14 3.43 -11.71
CA PHE A 102 13.25 3.84 -12.57
C PHE A 102 14.61 3.26 -12.11
N TRP A 103 14.79 3.04 -10.80
CA TRP A 103 15.85 2.22 -10.23
C TRP A 103 15.27 0.89 -9.68
N PRO A 104 15.50 -0.24 -10.36
CA PRO A 104 14.81 -1.49 -10.05
C PRO A 104 15.32 -2.21 -8.80
N HIS A 105 16.51 -1.87 -8.30
CA HIS A 105 17.23 -2.68 -7.32
C HIS A 105 17.19 -2.07 -5.91
N ALA A 106 16.00 -2.03 -5.30
CA ALA A 106 15.78 -1.52 -3.94
C ALA A 106 16.85 -1.95 -2.92
N LEU A 107 17.19 -3.24 -2.91
CA LEU A 107 18.18 -3.81 -1.98
C LEU A 107 19.62 -3.40 -2.32
N ALA A 108 19.94 -3.26 -3.61
CA ALA A 108 21.25 -2.76 -4.02
C ALA A 108 21.41 -1.28 -3.63
N ASP A 109 20.37 -0.47 -3.82
CA ASP A 109 20.38 0.95 -3.46
C ASP A 109 20.54 1.13 -1.95
N MET A 110 19.80 0.36 -1.14
CA MET A 110 19.97 0.40 0.32
C MET A 110 21.34 -0.09 0.78
N LYS A 111 21.93 -1.08 0.10
CA LYS A 111 23.31 -1.50 0.37
C LYS A 111 24.29 -0.39 0.01
N LEU A 112 24.16 0.23 -1.16
CA LEU A 112 25.01 1.32 -1.62
C LEU A 112 24.89 2.52 -0.68
N ALA A 113 23.69 2.91 -0.25
CA ALA A 113 23.50 3.96 0.74
C ALA A 113 24.31 3.71 2.03
N ARG A 114 24.40 2.44 2.42
CA ARG A 114 25.15 2.00 3.61
C ARG A 114 26.65 1.81 3.37
N SER A 115 27.09 1.30 2.23
CA SER A 115 28.51 1.04 1.97
C SER A 115 29.21 2.27 1.37
N SER A 116 28.60 2.91 0.38
CA SER A 116 29.13 4.06 -0.36
C SER A 116 28.00 5.06 -0.66
N PRO A 117 27.65 5.94 0.30
CA PRO A 117 26.60 6.94 0.09
C PRO A 117 26.90 7.90 -1.07
N HIS A 118 28.18 8.24 -1.29
CA HIS A 118 28.64 9.04 -2.43
C HIS A 118 28.31 8.37 -3.76
N GLY A 119 28.67 7.08 -3.88
CA GLY A 119 28.44 6.32 -5.10
C GLY A 119 26.95 6.17 -5.41
N LEU A 120 26.09 6.01 -4.41
CA LEU A 120 24.64 6.00 -4.63
C LEU A 120 24.14 7.32 -5.22
N LEU A 121 24.51 8.45 -4.62
CA LEU A 121 24.05 9.77 -5.06
C LEU A 121 24.59 10.11 -6.45
N GLU A 122 25.88 9.88 -6.68
CA GLU A 122 26.52 10.05 -7.99
C GLU A 122 25.85 9.17 -9.04
N GLN A 123 25.67 7.88 -8.77
CA GLN A 123 25.00 6.96 -9.68
C GLN A 123 23.57 7.42 -9.98
N SER A 124 22.82 7.88 -8.98
CA SER A 124 21.42 8.32 -9.16
C SER A 124 21.31 9.56 -10.04
N VAL A 125 22.27 10.49 -9.93
CA VAL A 125 22.32 11.70 -10.76
C VAL A 125 22.91 11.42 -12.15
N ALA A 126 23.96 10.59 -12.23
CA ALA A 126 24.65 10.28 -13.48
C ALA A 126 23.81 9.39 -14.42
N SER A 127 23.11 8.39 -13.86
CA SER A 127 22.21 7.49 -14.61
C SER A 127 20.83 8.10 -14.91
N PHE A 128 20.58 9.33 -14.47
CA PHE A 128 19.31 10.00 -14.70
C PHE A 128 19.13 10.35 -16.17
N ASP A 129 18.00 9.93 -16.74
CA ASP A 129 17.58 10.22 -18.11
C ASP A 129 16.08 10.60 -18.10
N TRP A 130 15.74 11.62 -18.87
CA TRP A 130 14.39 12.17 -18.96
C TRP A 130 13.43 11.24 -19.68
N LEU A 131 13.90 10.51 -20.71
CA LEU A 131 13.02 9.67 -21.51
C LEU A 131 12.52 8.45 -20.71
N PRO A 132 13.37 7.66 -20.03
CA PRO A 132 12.89 6.57 -19.18
C PRO A 132 12.11 7.10 -17.97
N LEU A 133 12.36 8.34 -17.51
CA LEU A 133 11.55 8.96 -16.46
C LEU A 133 10.13 9.24 -16.94
N ALA A 134 9.97 9.80 -18.13
CA ALA A 134 8.65 10.05 -18.71
C ALA A 134 7.89 8.73 -18.95
N ALA A 135 8.58 7.72 -19.49
CA ALA A 135 8.01 6.38 -19.66
C ALA A 135 7.59 5.77 -18.32
N TRP A 136 8.46 5.86 -17.30
CA TRP A 136 8.16 5.42 -15.95
C TRP A 136 6.94 6.14 -15.36
N ALA A 137 6.84 7.47 -15.52
CA ALA A 137 5.73 8.25 -14.99
C ALA A 137 4.39 7.83 -15.61
N VAL A 138 4.36 7.59 -16.93
CA VAL A 138 3.18 7.05 -17.63
C VAL A 138 2.83 5.66 -17.11
N THR A 139 3.81 4.76 -17.03
CA THR A 139 3.61 3.40 -16.53
C THR A 139 3.12 3.38 -15.09
N ALA A 140 3.71 4.19 -14.21
CA ALA A 140 3.30 4.33 -12.81
C ALA A 140 1.87 4.86 -12.70
N TYR A 141 1.50 5.83 -13.52
CA TYR A 141 0.13 6.35 -13.57
C TYR A 141 -0.87 5.28 -14.03
N LEU A 142 -0.56 4.55 -15.10
CA LEU A 142 -1.41 3.45 -15.59
C LEU A 142 -1.55 2.34 -14.54
N LEU A 143 -0.44 1.98 -13.88
CA LEU A 143 -0.41 0.96 -12.85
C LEU A 143 -1.21 1.38 -11.61
N ALA A 144 -1.21 2.66 -11.24
CA ALA A 144 -2.02 3.20 -10.14
C ALA A 144 -3.53 3.13 -10.44
N MET A 145 -3.92 3.33 -11.70
CA MET A 145 -5.32 3.32 -12.12
C MET A 145 -5.89 1.90 -12.29
N LEU A 146 -5.03 0.94 -12.62
CA LEU A 146 -5.43 -0.41 -13.00
C LEU A 146 -6.19 -1.17 -11.88
N PRO A 147 -5.77 -1.16 -10.60
CA PRO A 147 -6.55 -1.77 -9.52
C PRO A 147 -7.96 -1.18 -9.41
N SER A 148 -8.12 0.13 -9.54
CA SER A 148 -9.42 0.80 -9.45
C SER A 148 -10.37 0.35 -10.55
N LEU A 149 -9.88 0.28 -11.79
CA LEU A 149 -10.66 -0.18 -12.94
C LEU A 149 -11.02 -1.67 -12.82
N LEU A 150 -10.06 -2.51 -12.45
CA LEU A 150 -10.28 -3.94 -12.27
C LEU A 150 -11.20 -4.22 -11.08
N GLY A 151 -11.15 -3.40 -10.01
CA GLY A 151 -12.07 -3.48 -8.88
C GLY A 151 -13.51 -3.24 -9.31
N GLN A 152 -13.76 -2.25 -10.16
CA GLN A 152 -15.09 -2.02 -10.74
C GLN A 152 -15.56 -3.22 -11.57
N LEU A 153 -14.68 -3.82 -12.38
CA LEU A 153 -15.01 -5.03 -13.14
C LEU A 153 -15.31 -6.24 -12.24
N VAL A 154 -14.56 -6.42 -11.16
CA VAL A 154 -14.83 -7.46 -10.15
C VAL A 154 -16.21 -7.27 -9.56
N THR A 155 -16.59 -6.05 -9.16
CA THR A 155 -17.94 -5.79 -8.62
C THR A 155 -19.05 -6.05 -9.65
N ALA A 156 -18.85 -5.63 -10.91
CA ALA A 156 -19.82 -5.79 -11.97
C ALA A 156 -20.06 -7.25 -12.34
N HIS A 157 -19.00 -8.07 -12.40
CA HIS A 157 -19.09 -9.46 -12.83
C HIS A 157 -19.39 -10.44 -11.69
N CYS A 158 -18.93 -10.17 -10.46
CA CYS A 158 -19.25 -11.03 -9.32
C CYS A 158 -20.70 -10.89 -8.85
N GLY A 159 -21.35 -9.73 -9.10
CA GLY A 159 -22.74 -9.49 -8.69
C GLY A 159 -23.82 -9.97 -9.67
N ARG A 160 -23.50 -10.21 -10.94
CA ARG A 160 -24.49 -10.40 -12.02
C ARG A 160 -24.70 -11.83 -12.52
N GLY A 161 -24.37 -12.84 -11.71
CA GLY A 161 -24.49 -14.24 -12.16
C GLY A 161 -23.58 -14.55 -13.36
N SER A 162 -22.45 -13.85 -13.49
CA SER A 162 -21.47 -14.09 -14.54
C SER A 162 -20.92 -15.51 -14.47
N SER A 163 -20.38 -16.00 -15.59
CA SER A 163 -19.72 -17.31 -15.61
C SER A 163 -18.61 -17.35 -14.55
N ARG A 164 -18.48 -18.48 -13.85
CA ARG A 164 -17.44 -18.66 -12.83
C ARG A 164 -16.04 -18.34 -13.36
N GLY A 165 -15.77 -18.64 -14.64
CA GLY A 165 -14.49 -18.36 -15.29
C GLY A 165 -14.21 -16.86 -15.44
N THR A 166 -15.20 -16.07 -15.87
CA THR A 166 -15.04 -14.61 -16.03
C THR A 166 -14.80 -13.92 -14.69
N ALA A 167 -15.59 -14.28 -13.66
CA ALA A 167 -15.40 -13.73 -12.32
C ALA A 167 -14.01 -14.06 -11.74
N ALA A 168 -13.55 -15.31 -11.91
CA ALA A 168 -12.22 -15.73 -11.49
C ALA A 168 -11.12 -14.95 -12.21
N ALA A 169 -11.23 -14.77 -13.54
CA ALA A 169 -10.25 -14.01 -14.32
C ALA A 169 -10.17 -12.55 -13.87
N CYS A 170 -11.30 -11.88 -13.60
CA CYS A 170 -11.32 -10.52 -13.08
C CYS A 170 -10.66 -10.43 -11.70
N ILE A 171 -10.94 -11.37 -10.80
CA ILE A 171 -10.33 -11.43 -9.46
C ILE A 171 -8.81 -11.61 -9.59
N VAL A 172 -8.36 -12.58 -10.39
CA VAL A 172 -6.94 -12.85 -10.64
C VAL A 172 -6.24 -11.61 -11.18
N ALA A 173 -6.82 -10.95 -12.20
CA ALA A 173 -6.26 -9.74 -12.78
C ALA A 173 -6.17 -8.60 -11.75
N TYR A 174 -7.23 -8.38 -10.97
CA TYR A 174 -7.25 -7.36 -9.92
C TYR A 174 -6.18 -7.59 -8.86
N VAL A 175 -6.06 -8.83 -8.38
CA VAL A 175 -5.06 -9.22 -7.38
C VAL A 175 -3.65 -9.06 -7.95
N ALA A 176 -3.40 -9.51 -9.19
CA ALA A 176 -2.10 -9.37 -9.85
C ALA A 176 -1.70 -7.89 -10.06
N ALA A 177 -2.65 -7.03 -10.46
CA ALA A 177 -2.42 -5.59 -10.60
C ALA A 177 -2.11 -4.93 -9.25
N SER A 178 -2.85 -5.29 -8.21
CA SER A 178 -2.62 -4.79 -6.84
C SER A 178 -1.23 -5.20 -6.32
N LEU A 179 -0.78 -6.41 -6.64
CA LEU A 179 0.57 -6.87 -6.30
C LEU A 179 1.65 -6.08 -7.03
N ALA A 180 1.49 -5.87 -8.32
CA ALA A 180 2.42 -5.09 -9.12
C ALA A 180 2.53 -3.64 -8.59
N TRP A 181 1.41 -3.03 -8.19
CA TRP A 181 1.41 -1.70 -7.58
C TRP A 181 2.07 -1.69 -6.20
N ALA A 182 1.79 -2.67 -5.34
CA ALA A 182 2.41 -2.79 -4.02
C ALA A 182 3.93 -2.96 -4.10
N GLU A 183 4.40 -3.77 -5.06
CA GLU A 183 5.82 -3.94 -5.37
C GLU A 183 6.45 -2.62 -5.85
N HIS A 184 5.80 -1.92 -6.77
CA HIS A 184 6.24 -0.60 -7.22
C HIS A 184 6.38 0.39 -6.06
N ALA A 185 5.36 0.46 -5.20
CA ALA A 185 5.36 1.31 -4.02
C ALA A 185 6.49 0.94 -3.03
N TYR A 186 6.75 -0.35 -2.85
CA TYR A 186 7.84 -0.85 -2.01
C TYR A 186 9.21 -0.43 -2.57
N VAL A 187 9.49 -0.70 -3.85
CA VAL A 187 10.77 -0.36 -4.49
C VAL A 187 11.00 1.16 -4.44
N GLN A 188 9.98 1.95 -4.77
CA GLN A 188 10.04 3.40 -4.69
C GLN A 188 10.34 3.87 -3.26
N SER A 189 9.69 3.27 -2.25
CA SER A 189 9.93 3.60 -0.83
C SER A 189 11.37 3.29 -0.42
N CYS A 190 11.89 2.11 -0.78
CA CYS A 190 13.26 1.72 -0.48
C CYS A 190 14.28 2.65 -1.14
N TRP A 191 14.08 2.99 -2.41
CA TRP A 191 14.93 3.95 -3.10
C TRP A 191 14.88 5.32 -2.43
N THR A 192 13.70 5.87 -2.16
CA THR A 192 13.54 7.16 -1.48
C THR A 192 14.24 7.18 -0.13
N LEU A 193 14.07 6.13 0.68
CA LEU A 193 14.73 6.03 1.98
C LEU A 193 16.24 5.85 1.87
N ALA A 194 16.73 5.15 0.83
CA ALA A 194 18.15 5.02 0.54
C ALA A 194 18.78 6.39 0.22
N GLN A 195 18.12 7.21 -0.61
CA GLN A 195 18.57 8.57 -0.92
C GLN A 195 18.62 9.45 0.33
N VAL A 196 17.52 9.45 1.12
CA VAL A 196 17.44 10.22 2.37
C VAL A 196 18.53 9.79 3.34
N TYR A 197 18.75 8.48 3.51
CA TYR A 197 19.78 7.96 4.39
C TYR A 197 21.20 8.34 3.91
N ALA A 198 21.48 8.23 2.61
CA ALA A 198 22.77 8.62 2.05
C ALA A 198 23.04 10.11 2.26
N CYS A 199 22.09 10.98 1.90
CA CYS A 199 22.20 12.42 2.14
C CYS A 199 22.37 12.74 3.63
N TRP A 200 21.54 12.17 4.49
CA TRP A 200 21.63 12.38 5.94
C TRP A 200 23.00 11.98 6.47
N ARG A 201 23.55 10.84 6.04
CA ARG A 201 24.86 10.36 6.48
C ARG A 201 25.98 11.30 6.06
N LEU A 202 25.98 11.77 4.81
CA LEU A 202 27.00 12.71 4.32
C LEU A 202 26.93 14.06 5.04
N VAL A 203 25.72 14.59 5.26
CA VAL A 203 25.53 15.88 5.93
C VAL A 203 25.87 15.82 7.41
N SER A 204 25.38 14.79 8.12
CA SER A 204 25.48 14.69 9.58
C SER A 204 26.76 14.05 10.09
N ARG A 205 27.36 13.13 9.32
CA ARG A 205 28.56 12.37 9.72
C ARG A 205 29.75 12.55 8.79
N GLY A 206 29.58 13.16 7.62
CA GLY A 206 30.67 13.48 6.71
C GLY A 206 31.48 14.68 7.19
N GLY A 207 32.76 14.69 6.83
CA GLY A 207 33.63 15.86 6.97
C GLY A 207 33.44 16.85 5.82
N ASP A 208 34.40 17.76 5.68
CA ASP A 208 34.33 18.83 4.68
C ASP A 208 34.44 18.31 3.24
N ALA A 209 35.14 17.20 3.03
CA ALA A 209 35.27 16.57 1.73
C ALA A 209 33.92 16.04 1.21
N GLU A 210 33.14 15.40 2.08
CA GLU A 210 31.83 14.85 1.75
C GLU A 210 30.79 15.95 1.45
N ARG A 211 30.88 17.07 2.18
CA ARG A 211 30.05 18.25 1.91
C ARG A 211 30.44 18.93 0.60
N ALA A 212 31.74 19.07 0.34
CA ALA A 212 32.24 19.58 -0.93
C ALA A 212 31.84 18.70 -2.10
N PHE A 213 31.81 17.37 -1.93
CA PHE A 213 31.28 16.45 -2.92
C PHE A 213 29.79 16.71 -3.21
N LEU A 214 28.95 16.84 -2.18
CA LEU A 214 27.53 17.16 -2.36
C LEU A 214 27.32 18.48 -3.10
N GLN A 215 28.10 19.50 -2.73
CA GLN A 215 28.05 20.80 -3.39
C GLN A 215 28.43 20.70 -4.86
N ARG A 216 29.54 20.02 -5.19
CA ARG A 216 29.96 19.80 -6.58
C ARG A 216 28.91 19.04 -7.37
N LEU A 217 28.32 17.99 -6.79
CA LEU A 217 27.27 17.20 -7.44
C LEU A 217 26.04 18.07 -7.76
N LEU A 218 25.68 19.00 -6.88
CA LEU A 218 24.58 19.95 -7.08
C LEU A 218 24.93 21.03 -8.12
N GLU A 219 26.17 21.51 -8.15
CA GLU A 219 26.60 22.56 -9.08
C GLU A 219 26.80 22.03 -10.50
N GLU A 220 27.51 20.90 -10.66
CA GLU A 220 27.84 20.31 -11.95
C GLU A 220 26.62 19.66 -12.64
N GLN A 221 25.68 19.12 -11.86
CA GLN A 221 24.53 18.37 -12.37
C GLN A 221 23.19 18.91 -11.84
N SER A 222 23.08 20.22 -11.68
CA SER A 222 21.94 20.90 -11.03
C SER A 222 20.57 20.45 -11.50
N ALA A 223 20.34 20.33 -12.81
CA ALA A 223 19.05 19.92 -13.37
C ALA A 223 18.68 18.47 -12.96
N ARG A 224 19.63 17.54 -13.08
CA ARG A 224 19.42 16.12 -12.73
C ARG A 224 19.31 15.94 -11.22
N ALA A 225 20.16 16.60 -10.45
CA ALA A 225 20.10 16.59 -9.00
C ALA A 225 18.76 17.15 -8.48
N THR A 226 18.27 18.25 -9.06
CA THR A 226 16.95 18.83 -8.73
C THR A 226 15.83 17.84 -9.05
N ALA A 227 15.90 17.14 -10.19
CA ALA A 227 14.90 16.15 -10.55
C ALA A 227 14.90 14.94 -9.59
N VAL A 228 16.07 14.43 -9.22
CA VAL A 228 16.22 13.36 -8.22
C VAL A 228 15.67 13.81 -6.86
N LEU A 229 15.99 15.03 -6.41
CA LEU A 229 15.42 15.59 -5.18
C LEU A 229 13.89 15.72 -5.25
N GLY A 230 13.36 16.12 -6.41
CA GLY A 230 11.92 16.15 -6.67
C GLY A 230 11.28 14.78 -6.52
N LEU A 231 11.90 13.72 -7.07
CA LEU A 231 11.43 12.35 -6.93
C LEU A 231 11.51 11.84 -5.49
N VAL A 232 12.57 12.20 -4.75
CA VAL A 232 12.68 11.89 -3.32
C VAL A 232 11.56 12.57 -2.54
N ALA A 233 11.30 13.86 -2.78
CA ALA A 233 10.22 14.60 -2.14
C ALA A 233 8.85 13.99 -2.49
N LEU A 234 8.64 13.58 -3.73
CA LEU A 234 7.44 12.90 -4.19
C LEU A 234 7.22 11.56 -3.47
N GLY A 235 8.28 10.75 -3.35
CA GLY A 235 8.25 9.49 -2.63
C GLY A 235 7.97 9.68 -1.15
N LEU A 236 8.59 10.67 -0.51
CA LEU A 236 8.31 11.03 0.88
C LEU A 236 6.85 11.45 1.06
N HIS A 237 6.34 12.32 0.18
CA HIS A 237 4.98 12.83 0.26
C HIS A 237 3.91 11.75 0.07
N PHE A 238 4.08 10.86 -0.91
CA PHE A 238 3.06 9.86 -1.22
C PHE A 238 3.23 8.52 -0.49
N ARG A 239 4.42 8.18 0.01
CA ARG A 239 4.67 6.87 0.62
C ARG A 239 4.97 6.95 2.11
N VAL A 240 5.82 7.89 2.53
CA VAL A 240 6.28 7.95 3.93
C VAL A 240 5.36 8.80 4.79
N LEU A 241 4.92 9.95 4.28
CA LEU A 241 4.09 10.90 5.02
C LEU A 241 2.72 10.31 5.41
N PRO A 242 1.99 9.56 4.55
CA PRO A 242 0.71 8.97 4.96
C PRO A 242 0.88 7.98 6.11
N VAL A 243 1.94 7.17 6.09
CA VAL A 243 2.28 6.23 7.18
C VAL A 243 2.60 7.00 8.47
N ALA A 244 3.38 8.07 8.38
CA ALA A 244 3.68 8.93 9.54
C ALA A 244 2.40 9.60 10.10
N GLN A 245 1.51 10.08 9.23
CA GLN A 245 0.22 10.66 9.65
C GLN A 245 -0.68 9.61 10.31
N GLN A 246 -0.69 8.37 9.81
CA GLN A 246 -1.40 7.26 10.44
C GLN A 246 -0.85 6.97 11.84
N ALA A 247 0.47 6.96 12.01
CA ALA A 247 1.12 6.76 13.32
C ALA A 247 0.72 7.85 14.32
N VAL A 248 0.76 9.13 13.90
CA VAL A 248 0.35 10.27 14.74
C VAL A 248 -1.13 10.18 15.13
N ARG A 249 -1.98 9.66 14.25
CA ARG A 249 -3.40 9.43 14.52
C ARG A 249 -3.69 8.17 15.35
N GLY A 250 -2.65 7.44 15.77
CA GLY A 250 -2.80 6.20 16.54
C GLY A 250 -3.19 4.97 15.71
N HIS A 251 -3.16 5.05 14.38
CA HIS A 251 -3.47 3.93 13.49
C HIS A 251 -2.23 3.04 13.30
N TRP A 252 -1.89 2.28 14.35
CA TRP A 252 -0.68 1.47 14.41
C TRP A 252 -0.60 0.24 13.48
N PRO A 253 -1.68 -0.45 13.07
CA PRO A 253 -1.54 -1.71 12.32
C PRO A 253 -0.77 -1.56 11.00
N GLY A 254 -1.15 -0.59 10.17
CA GLY A 254 -0.45 -0.31 8.91
C GLY A 254 0.99 0.15 9.13
N VAL A 255 1.20 0.99 10.15
CA VAL A 255 2.52 1.47 10.55
C VAL A 255 3.43 0.33 10.99
N LEU A 256 2.92 -0.62 11.79
CA LEU A 256 3.69 -1.78 12.23
C LEU A 256 4.07 -2.69 11.07
N VAL A 257 3.20 -2.87 10.09
CA VAL A 257 3.53 -3.61 8.86
C VAL A 257 4.62 -2.89 8.08
N TYR A 258 4.49 -1.57 7.90
CA TYR A 258 5.51 -0.78 7.21
C TYR A 258 6.86 -0.80 7.93
N LEU A 259 6.86 -0.65 9.26
CA LEU A 259 8.05 -0.72 10.10
C LEU A 259 8.66 -2.12 10.10
N GLY A 260 7.84 -3.16 10.19
CA GLY A 260 8.28 -4.55 10.13
C GLY A 260 8.94 -4.88 8.79
N MET A 261 8.35 -4.39 7.69
CA MET A 261 8.97 -4.47 6.37
C MET A 261 10.30 -3.71 6.31
N GLY A 262 10.33 -2.45 6.73
CA GLY A 262 11.56 -1.65 6.75
C GLY A 262 12.67 -2.30 7.58
N ALA A 263 12.33 -2.83 8.77
CA ALA A 263 13.25 -3.57 9.62
C ALA A 263 13.73 -4.86 8.96
N GLY A 264 12.83 -5.61 8.32
CA GLY A 264 13.14 -6.80 7.55
C GLY A 264 14.11 -6.50 6.41
N THR A 265 13.82 -5.48 5.60
CA THR A 265 14.69 -5.03 4.51
C THR A 265 16.06 -4.60 5.04
N ALA A 266 16.10 -3.80 6.11
CA ALA A 266 17.36 -3.38 6.74
C ALA A 266 18.18 -4.58 7.26
N TYR A 267 17.51 -5.57 7.84
CA TYR A 267 18.14 -6.81 8.30
C TYR A 267 18.71 -7.61 7.11
N MET A 268 17.94 -7.77 6.03
CA MET A 268 18.40 -8.45 4.82
C MET A 268 19.60 -7.74 4.18
N VAL A 269 19.59 -6.39 4.14
CA VAL A 269 20.71 -5.57 3.68
C VAL A 269 21.94 -5.78 4.56
N ARG A 270 21.76 -5.88 5.89
CA ARG A 270 22.86 -6.12 6.83
C ARG A 270 23.53 -7.48 6.67
N TYR A 271 22.76 -8.50 6.34
CA TYR A 271 23.24 -9.88 6.26
C TYR A 271 23.26 -10.40 4.82
N SER A 272 23.42 -9.50 3.85
CA SER A 272 23.21 -9.86 2.45
C SER A 272 24.14 -10.94 1.91
N ASN A 273 25.37 -11.01 2.43
CA ASN A 273 26.32 -12.05 2.02
C ASN A 273 25.84 -13.44 2.43
N LYS A 274 25.07 -13.56 3.52
CA LYS A 274 24.47 -14.81 3.97
C LYS A 274 23.18 -15.14 3.23
N PHE A 275 22.48 -14.12 2.74
CA PHE A 275 21.16 -14.24 2.13
C PHE A 275 21.15 -14.02 0.63
N PHE A 276 22.23 -14.28 -0.10
CA PHE A 276 22.30 -14.00 -1.54
C PHE A 276 21.12 -14.63 -2.32
N ILE A 277 20.88 -15.93 -2.13
CA ILE A 277 19.74 -16.64 -2.75
C ILE A 277 18.39 -16.09 -2.25
N LEU A 278 18.31 -15.76 -0.97
CA LEU A 278 17.10 -15.19 -0.36
C LEU A 278 16.82 -13.76 -0.83
N LEU A 279 17.84 -13.01 -1.26
CA LEU A 279 17.72 -11.67 -1.84
C LEU A 279 17.22 -11.74 -3.28
N GLU A 280 17.67 -12.74 -4.04
CA GLU A 280 17.21 -13.00 -5.40
C GLU A 280 15.74 -13.47 -5.41
N LEU A 281 15.34 -14.20 -4.36
CA LEU A 281 13.94 -14.55 -4.09
C LEU A 281 13.18 -13.51 -3.24
N ALA A 282 13.83 -12.45 -2.75
CA ALA A 282 13.26 -11.56 -1.72
C ALA A 282 11.99 -10.88 -2.22
N ASP A 283 11.97 -10.50 -3.49
CA ASP A 283 10.81 -9.85 -4.06
C ASP A 283 9.59 -10.79 -4.08
N MET A 284 9.79 -12.12 -4.18
CA MET A 284 8.71 -13.10 -4.00
C MET A 284 8.31 -13.23 -2.53
N TRP A 285 9.28 -13.26 -1.62
CA TRP A 285 9.03 -13.34 -0.18
C TRP A 285 8.27 -12.13 0.36
N ILE A 286 8.55 -10.93 -0.14
CA ILE A 286 7.83 -9.72 0.23
C ILE A 286 6.37 -9.82 -0.23
N THR A 287 6.14 -10.33 -1.44
CA THR A 287 4.79 -10.58 -1.98
C THR A 287 4.03 -11.61 -1.12
N LEU A 288 4.70 -12.69 -0.75
CA LEU A 288 4.18 -13.70 0.17
C LEU A 288 3.95 -13.16 1.59
N ALA A 289 4.82 -12.27 2.08
CA ALA A 289 4.70 -11.66 3.40
C ALA A 289 3.52 -10.69 3.45
N TRP A 290 3.27 -9.92 2.39
CA TRP A 290 2.06 -9.09 2.28
C TRP A 290 0.80 -9.94 2.35
N PHE A 291 0.76 -11.06 1.63
CA PHE A 291 -0.40 -11.96 1.69
C PHE A 291 -0.52 -12.72 3.00
N GLY A 292 0.59 -13.24 3.52
CA GLY A 292 0.63 -13.91 4.81
C GLY A 292 0.19 -12.96 5.92
N GLY A 293 0.68 -11.73 5.91
CA GLY A 293 0.26 -10.66 6.83
C GLY A 293 -1.23 -10.35 6.68
N ALA A 294 -1.70 -10.11 5.46
CA ALA A 294 -3.12 -9.87 5.20
C ALA A 294 -4.00 -11.06 5.65
N PHE A 295 -3.56 -12.29 5.43
CA PHE A 295 -4.26 -13.52 5.80
C PHE A 295 -4.28 -13.74 7.32
N VAL A 296 -3.16 -13.52 8.01
CA VAL A 296 -3.06 -13.63 9.47
C VAL A 296 -3.92 -12.58 10.15
N LEU A 297 -3.79 -11.32 9.75
CA LEU A 297 -4.59 -10.21 10.28
C LEU A 297 -6.09 -10.45 10.04
N HIS A 298 -6.42 -11.04 8.90
CA HIS A 298 -7.79 -11.47 8.62
C HIS A 298 -8.27 -12.61 9.51
N GLY A 299 -7.42 -13.62 9.73
CA GLY A 299 -7.71 -14.72 10.66
C GLY A 299 -8.01 -14.18 12.06
N MET A 300 -7.23 -13.19 12.51
CA MET A 300 -7.46 -12.50 13.78
C MET A 300 -8.79 -11.74 13.81
N GLU A 301 -9.14 -11.01 12.74
CA GLU A 301 -10.43 -10.29 12.64
C GLU A 301 -11.64 -11.25 12.63
N VAL A 302 -11.53 -12.39 11.96
CA VAL A 302 -12.59 -13.41 11.97
C VAL A 302 -12.73 -14.04 13.36
N LEU A 303 -11.62 -14.36 14.02
CA LEU A 303 -11.62 -14.91 15.38
C LEU A 303 -12.26 -13.92 16.34
N ARG A 304 -11.92 -12.63 16.21
CA ARG A 304 -12.48 -11.55 17.00
C ARG A 304 -14.00 -11.44 16.84
N ARG A 305 -14.51 -11.39 15.61
CA ARG A 305 -15.96 -11.30 15.37
C ARG A 305 -16.72 -12.47 15.99
N ARG A 306 -16.16 -13.68 15.95
CA ARG A 306 -16.74 -14.84 16.62
C ARG A 306 -16.83 -14.64 18.13
N VAL A 307 -15.77 -14.14 18.76
CA VAL A 307 -15.77 -13.84 20.21
C VAL A 307 -16.83 -12.78 20.54
N GLU A 308 -16.90 -11.71 19.75
CA GLU A 308 -17.90 -10.64 19.95
C GLU A 308 -19.35 -11.14 19.78
N ASP A 309 -19.59 -12.06 18.85
CA ASP A 309 -20.91 -12.66 18.63
C ASP A 309 -21.27 -13.65 19.75
N GLU A 310 -20.30 -14.42 20.27
CA GLU A 310 -20.47 -15.31 21.43
C GLU A 310 -20.79 -14.51 22.71
N ASP A 311 -20.09 -13.39 22.95
CA ASP A 311 -20.34 -12.50 24.08
C ASP A 311 -21.75 -11.88 24.03
N LYS A 312 -22.20 -11.45 22.84
CA LYS A 312 -23.56 -10.92 22.64
C LYS A 312 -24.62 -11.98 22.87
N ALA A 313 -24.43 -13.19 22.33
CA ALA A 313 -25.35 -14.30 22.55
C ALA A 313 -25.45 -14.66 24.05
N GLY A 314 -24.32 -14.68 24.76
CA GLY A 314 -24.29 -14.90 26.21
C GLY A 314 -25.02 -13.81 27.00
N ALA A 315 -24.87 -12.55 26.61
CA ALA A 315 -25.56 -11.42 27.24
C ALA A 315 -27.09 -11.45 27.03
N GLU A 316 -27.56 -11.88 25.85
CA GLU A 316 -28.99 -12.03 25.57
C GLU A 316 -29.63 -13.18 26.36
N VAL A 317 -28.93 -14.31 26.52
CA VAL A 317 -29.41 -15.42 27.36
C VAL A 317 -29.59 -14.97 28.81
N LYS A 318 -28.65 -14.17 29.35
CA LYS A 318 -28.74 -13.64 30.72
C LYS A 318 -29.87 -12.62 30.91
N LYS A 319 -30.29 -11.94 29.84
CA LYS A 319 -31.40 -10.97 29.85
C LYS A 319 -32.77 -11.60 29.67
N ARG A 320 -32.91 -12.87 29.27
CA ARG A 320 -34.22 -13.54 29.32
C ARG A 320 -34.59 -13.69 30.79
N PRO A 321 -35.56 -12.91 31.31
CA PRO A 321 -36.01 -13.08 32.68
C PRO A 321 -36.47 -14.52 32.83
N SER A 322 -36.13 -15.14 33.96
CA SER A 322 -36.61 -16.45 34.40
C SER A 322 -38.12 -16.40 34.65
N HIS A 323 -38.92 -16.14 33.62
CA HIS A 323 -40.33 -16.45 33.58
C HIS A 323 -40.51 -17.95 33.35
N VAL A 324 -39.96 -18.75 34.27
CA VAL A 324 -40.30 -20.16 34.41
C VAL A 324 -40.75 -20.35 35.84
N SER A 325 -41.98 -20.86 35.97
CA SER A 325 -42.66 -21.28 37.20
C SER A 325 -43.26 -20.20 38.10
N LYS A 326 -44.46 -19.75 37.74
CA LYS A 326 -45.62 -19.83 38.66
C LYS A 326 -46.87 -20.16 37.83
N ILE A 327 -46.93 -21.38 37.30
CA ILE A 327 -48.22 -22.01 37.00
C ILE A 327 -48.53 -22.80 38.26
N ARG A 328 -49.52 -22.33 39.01
CA ARG A 328 -50.09 -22.97 40.19
C ARG A 328 -51.55 -23.23 39.89
#